data_AF-A0A1K0FN08-F1
#
_entry.id   AF-A0A1K0FN08-F1
#
_cell.length_a   1.000
_cell.length_b   1.000
_cell.length_c   1.000
_cell.angle_alpha   90.00
_cell.angle_beta   90.00
_cell.angle_gamma   90.00
#
_symmetry.space_group_name_H-M   'P 1'
#
loop_
_entity.id
_entity.type
_entity.pdbx_description
1 polymer ?
#
loop_
_entity_poly.entity_id
_entity_poly.type
_entity_poly.pdbx_seq_one_letter_code
_entity_poly.pdbx_strand_id
1 'polypeptide(L)'
;MRHVTVLIDLRGVLGGVVIELLKEAYGDRAVAEVPREVPLAEAVNRARPQVVVTTLRNDADPAVATHMLTRLLDDHPRLRILVVEGDGQSGSLWELRPTRTLLGELSPQLLVRAIDSDHR
;
A
#
# COMPACT_ATOMS: atom_id res chain seq x y z
N MET A 1 14.03 6.20 16.12
CA MET A 1 13.09 5.15 15.67
C MET A 1 12.27 5.71 14.53
N ARG A 2 12.15 5.02 13.39
CA ARG A 2 11.29 5.48 12.28
C ARG A 2 9.85 5.42 12.77
N HIS A 3 9.16 6.56 12.81
CA HIS A 3 7.72 6.59 13.02
C HIS A 3 7.05 6.00 11.79
N VAL A 4 6.52 4.78 11.94
CA VAL A 4 5.67 4.14 10.93
C VAL A 4 4.25 4.57 11.21
N THR A 5 3.55 5.10 10.20
CA THR A 5 2.12 5.39 10.28
C THR A 5 1.36 4.33 9.51
N VAL A 6 0.46 3.63 10.20
CA VAL A 6 -0.34 2.54 9.68
C VAL A 6 -1.81 2.94 9.69
N LEU A 7 -2.47 2.74 8.55
CA LEU A 7 -3.91 2.92 8.40
C LEU A 7 -4.58 1.55 8.20
N ILE A 8 -5.58 1.24 9.01
CA ILE A 8 -6.23 -0.07 9.04
C ILE A 8 -7.65 0.04 8.49
N ASP A 9 -7.92 -0.65 7.39
CA ASP A 9 -9.25 -0.91 6.84
C ASP A 9 -9.60 -2.39 6.96
N LEU A 10 -9.54 -2.88 8.20
CA LEU A 10 -9.99 -4.21 8.59
C LEU A 10 -11.20 -4.07 9.51
N ARG A 11 -12.13 -5.01 9.44
CA ARG A 11 -13.37 -5.01 10.23
C ARG A 11 -13.51 -6.30 11.03
N GLY A 12 -14.38 -6.26 12.04
CA GLY A 12 -14.67 -7.41 12.88
C GLY A 12 -13.49 -7.81 13.79
N VAL A 13 -13.48 -9.08 14.20
CA VAL A 13 -12.50 -9.62 15.15
C VAL A 13 -11.07 -9.49 14.63
N LEU A 14 -10.85 -9.84 13.35
CA LEU A 14 -9.53 -9.74 12.73
C LEU A 14 -8.99 -8.31 12.77
N GLY A 15 -9.85 -7.31 12.47
CA GLY A 15 -9.47 -5.91 12.58
C GLY A 15 -9.03 -5.54 13.99
N GLY A 16 -9.80 -5.93 15.01
CA GLY A 16 -9.45 -5.70 16.41
C GLY A 16 -8.10 -6.32 16.79
N VAL A 17 -7.87 -7.59 16.41
CA VAL A 17 -6.60 -8.28 16.70
C VAL A 17 -5.41 -7.59 16.04
N VAL A 18 -5.53 -7.20 14.77
CA VAL A 18 -4.45 -6.52 14.03
C VAL A 18 -4.18 -5.13 14.60
N ILE A 19 -5.22 -4.39 14.99
CA ILE A 19 -5.08 -3.07 15.64
C ILE A 19 -4.28 -3.19 16.93
N GLU A 20 -4.67 -4.10 17.83
CA GLU A 20 -4.00 -4.25 19.12
C GLU A 20 -2.54 -4.70 18.95
N LEU A 21 -2.29 -5.66 18.07
CA LEU A 21 -0.94 -6.12 17.74
C LEU A 21 -0.04 -4.98 17.21
N LEU A 22 -0.57 -4.14 16.33
CA LEU A 22 0.20 -3.03 15.77
C LEU A 22 0.40 -1.89 16.77
N LYS A 23 -0.58 -1.62 17.64
CA LYS A 23 -0.42 -0.64 18.73
C LYS A 23 0.61 -1.11 19.75
N GLU A 24 0.63 -2.39 20.09
CA GLU A 24 1.66 -2.97 20.96
C GLU A 24 3.06 -2.82 20.36
N ALA A 25 3.21 -3.09 19.05
CA ALA A 25 4.50 -3.04 18.38
C ALA A 25 5.00 -1.62 18.07
N TYR A 26 4.10 -0.69 17.72
CA TYR A 26 4.46 0.64 17.17
C TYR A 26 3.93 1.83 17.99
N GLY A 27 3.04 1.60 18.96
CA GLY A 27 2.40 2.60 19.80
C GLY A 27 1.07 3.14 19.25
N ASP A 28 0.20 3.62 20.13
CA ASP A 28 -1.16 4.07 19.78
C ASP A 28 -1.20 5.16 18.70
N ARG A 29 -0.22 6.08 18.72
CA ARG A 29 -0.16 7.20 17.76
C ARG A 29 0.25 6.77 16.35
N ALA A 30 0.80 5.56 16.20
CA ALA A 30 1.23 5.03 14.92
C ALA A 30 0.09 4.38 14.14
N VAL A 31 -1.02 4.04 14.80
CA VAL A 31 -2.10 3.24 14.23
C VAL A 31 -3.38 4.05 14.16
N ALA A 32 -3.94 4.17 12.96
CA ALA A 32 -5.23 4.79 12.73
C ALA A 32 -6.16 3.81 12.01
N GLU A 33 -7.46 3.90 12.29
CA GLU A 33 -8.48 3.13 11.60
C GLU A 33 -9.17 3.98 10.52
N VAL A 34 -9.56 3.34 9.41
CA VAL A 34 -10.39 3.98 8.40
C VAL A 34 -11.82 4.13 8.94
N PRO A 35 -12.37 5.36 9.02
CA PRO A 35 -13.76 5.54 9.43
C PRO A 35 -14.71 4.83 8.46
N ARG A 36 -15.79 4.21 8.96
CA ARG A 36 -16.69 3.36 8.17
C ARG A 36 -17.33 4.06 6.96
N GLU A 37 -17.65 5.33 7.11
CA GLU A 37 -18.34 6.13 6.09
C GLU A 37 -17.36 6.80 5.09
N VAL A 38 -16.06 6.56 5.26
CA VAL A 38 -15.02 7.22 4.46
C VAL A 38 -14.43 6.19 3.49
N PRO A 39 -14.43 6.48 2.17
CA PRO A 39 -13.73 5.66 1.20
C PRO A 39 -12.23 5.55 1.53
N LEU A 40 -11.65 4.34 1.40
CA LEU A 40 -10.24 4.08 1.70
C LEU A 40 -9.30 5.10 1.04
N ALA A 41 -9.52 5.43 -0.23
CA ALA A 41 -8.71 6.41 -0.97
C ALA A 41 -8.71 7.80 -0.33
N GLU A 42 -9.86 8.26 0.16
CA GLU A 42 -9.95 9.53 0.88
C GLU A 42 -9.22 9.46 2.23
N ALA A 43 -9.35 8.34 2.96
CA ALA A 43 -8.64 8.14 4.22
C ALA A 43 -7.11 8.13 4.03
N VAL A 44 -6.61 7.45 2.99
CA VAL A 44 -5.18 7.45 2.62
C VAL A 44 -4.71 8.86 2.26
N ASN A 45 -5.46 9.60 1.44
CA ASN A 45 -5.12 10.96 1.03
C ASN A 45 -5.00 11.92 2.23
N ARG A 46 -5.89 11.80 3.22
CA ARG A 46 -5.90 12.65 4.41
C ARG A 46 -4.81 12.26 5.42
N ALA A 47 -4.65 10.97 5.69
CA ALA A 47 -3.73 10.49 6.72
C ALA A 47 -2.27 10.36 6.22
N ARG A 48 -2.06 10.22 4.91
CA ARG A 48 -0.77 9.95 4.26
C ARG A 48 0.03 8.85 4.99
N PRO A 49 -0.55 7.66 5.19
CA PRO A 49 0.12 6.59 5.91
C PRO A 49 1.31 6.05 5.11
N GLN A 50 2.25 5.42 5.81
CA GLN A 50 3.32 4.65 5.19
C GLN A 50 2.87 3.23 4.84
N VAL A 51 1.90 2.70 5.59
CA VAL A 51 1.36 1.35 5.41
C VAL A 51 -0.16 1.40 5.50
N VAL A 52 -0.84 0.72 4.59
CA VAL A 52 -2.27 0.41 4.70
C VAL A 52 -2.41 -1.08 4.92
N VAL A 53 -3.26 -1.49 5.86
CA VAL A 53 -3.67 -2.89 6.03
C VAL A 53 -5.14 -2.99 5.69
N THR A 54 -5.50 -3.81 4.70
CA THR A 54 -6.88 -3.92 4.18
C THR A 54 -7.22 -5.36 3.84
N THR A 55 -8.51 -5.67 3.65
CA THR A 55 -8.91 -6.89 2.95
C THR A 55 -9.37 -6.57 1.52
N LEU A 56 -9.26 -7.56 0.63
CA LEU A 56 -10.08 -7.54 -0.60
C LEU A 56 -11.44 -8.09 -0.19
N ARG A 57 -12.49 -7.28 -0.33
CA ARG A 57 -13.84 -7.78 0.00
C ARG A 57 -14.19 -8.91 -0.97
N ASN A 58 -14.63 -10.05 -0.44
CA ASN A 58 -15.02 -11.22 -1.24
C ASN A 58 -16.21 -10.94 -2.19
N ASP A 59 -16.96 -9.86 -1.97
CA ASP A 59 -18.08 -9.44 -2.82
C ASP A 59 -17.68 -8.46 -3.94
N ALA A 60 -16.44 -7.99 -3.96
CA ALA A 60 -15.93 -7.12 -5.00
C ALA A 60 -15.37 -7.94 -6.17
N ASP A 61 -15.61 -7.47 -7.39
CA ASP A 61 -14.90 -7.98 -8.57
C ASP A 61 -13.37 -7.82 -8.35
N PRO A 62 -12.58 -8.92 -8.44
CA PRO A 62 -11.13 -8.87 -8.29
C PRO A 62 -10.45 -7.81 -9.16
N ALA A 63 -10.97 -7.55 -10.36
CA ALA A 63 -10.44 -6.52 -11.25
C ALA A 63 -10.65 -5.11 -10.68
N VAL A 64 -11.82 -4.84 -10.09
CA VAL A 64 -12.13 -3.56 -9.46
C VAL A 64 -11.25 -3.34 -8.24
N ALA A 65 -11.10 -4.36 -7.41
CA ALA A 65 -10.29 -4.27 -6.20
C ALA A 65 -8.80 -4.05 -6.54
N THR A 66 -8.28 -4.77 -7.54
CA THR A 66 -6.91 -4.58 -8.05
C THR A 66 -6.73 -3.18 -8.62
N HIS A 67 -7.68 -2.69 -9.43
CA HIS A 67 -7.61 -1.33 -10.00
C HIS A 67 -7.52 -0.25 -8.93
N MET A 68 -8.30 -0.39 -7.85
CA MET A 68 -8.24 0.54 -6.71
C MET A 68 -6.87 0.52 -6.03
N LEU A 69 -6.29 -0.66 -5.79
CA LEU A 69 -4.96 -0.77 -5.17
C LEU A 69 -3.87 -0.16 -6.05
N THR A 70 -3.90 -0.43 -7.36
CA THR A 70 -2.95 0.17 -8.30
C THR A 70 -3.07 1.70 -8.31
N ARG A 71 -4.29 2.23 -8.35
CA ARG A 71 -4.52 3.69 -8.27
C ARG A 71 -3.94 4.31 -7.00
N LEU A 72 -4.12 3.66 -5.85
CA LEU A 72 -3.55 4.11 -4.59
C LEU A 72 -2.01 4.17 -4.64
N LEU A 73 -1.38 3.17 -5.27
CA LEU A 73 0.05 3.12 -5.44
C LEU A 73 0.58 4.16 -6.44
N ASP A 74 -0.14 4.42 -7.53
CA ASP A 74 0.20 5.47 -8.49
C ASP A 74 0.17 6.86 -7.82
N ASP A 75 -0.87 7.13 -7.03
CA ASP A 75 -1.05 8.41 -6.33
C ASP A 75 -0.07 8.55 -5.14
N HIS A 76 0.30 7.42 -4.51
CA HIS A 76 1.21 7.37 -3.36
C HIS A 76 2.33 6.34 -3.57
N PRO A 77 3.38 6.66 -4.35
CA PRO A 77 4.41 5.68 -4.73
C PRO A 77 5.28 5.13 -3.60
N ARG A 78 5.16 5.70 -2.39
CA ARG A 78 5.85 5.23 -1.18
C ARG A 78 4.94 4.43 -0.25
N LEU A 79 3.67 4.30 -0.60
CA LEU A 79 2.69 3.53 0.14
C LEU A 79 3.01 2.04 0.00
N ARG A 80 2.82 1.31 1.09
CA ARG A 80 2.82 -0.15 1.11
C ARG A 80 1.44 -0.62 1.53
N ILE A 81 0.85 -1.53 0.78
CA ILE A 81 -0.49 -2.04 1.06
C ILE A 81 -0.36 -3.52 1.40
N LEU A 82 -0.62 -3.86 2.66
CA LEU A 82 -0.76 -5.23 3.12
C LEU A 82 -2.22 -5.64 2.98
N VAL A 83 -2.47 -6.49 1.99
CA VAL A 83 -3.76 -7.13 1.81
C VAL A 83 -3.78 -8.40 2.65
N VAL A 84 -4.81 -8.54 3.48
CA VAL A 84 -5.11 -9.76 4.22
C VAL A 84 -6.30 -10.43 3.56
N GLU A 85 -6.14 -11.68 3.14
CA GLU A 85 -7.15 -12.42 2.39
C GLU A 85 -8.07 -13.20 3.34
N GLY A 86 -9.37 -13.26 3.00
CA GLY A 86 -10.35 -14.17 3.60
C GLY A 86 -10.33 -14.26 5.13
N ASP A 87 -9.75 -15.36 5.62
CA ASP A 87 -9.70 -15.78 7.03
C ASP A 87 -8.45 -15.30 7.79
N GLY A 88 -7.60 -14.51 7.14
CA GLY A 88 -6.37 -13.99 7.73
C GLY A 88 -5.17 -14.92 7.63
N GLN A 89 -5.27 -16.08 6.94
CA GLN A 89 -4.15 -17.00 6.79
C GLN A 89 -3.17 -16.61 5.67
N SER A 90 -3.67 -15.98 4.61
CA SER A 90 -2.86 -15.47 3.51
C SER A 90 -2.91 -13.95 3.44
N GLY A 91 -1.85 -13.39 2.88
CA GLY A 91 -1.77 -11.97 2.63
C GLY A 91 -0.74 -11.66 1.54
N SER A 92 -0.91 -10.52 0.89
CA SER A 92 -0.02 -10.03 -0.14
C SER A 92 0.42 -8.61 0.16
N LEU A 93 1.67 -8.29 -0.14
CA LEU A 93 2.22 -6.95 -0.01
C LEU A 93 2.31 -6.31 -1.40
N TRP A 94 1.65 -5.17 -1.56
CA TRP A 94 1.66 -4.38 -2.78
C TRP A 94 2.44 -3.09 -2.53
N GLU A 95 3.49 -2.85 -3.31
CA GLU A 95 4.33 -1.66 -3.20
C GLU A 95 5.00 -1.33 -4.54
N LEU A 96 5.19 -0.03 -4.81
CA LEU A 96 6.06 0.39 -5.90
C LEU A 96 7.50 0.48 -5.40
N ARG A 97 8.43 -0.08 -6.17
CA ARG A 97 9.87 -0.02 -5.91
C ARG A 97 10.56 0.81 -7.00
N PRO A 98 10.42 2.14 -6.97
CA PRO A 98 11.10 2.99 -7.95
C PRO A 98 12.61 2.82 -7.82
N THR A 99 13.27 2.48 -8.92
CA THR A 99 14.72 2.36 -9.02
C THR A 99 15.27 3.54 -9.82
N ARG A 100 16.48 3.99 -9.47
CA ARG A 100 17.21 5.01 -10.23
C ARG A 100 18.44 4.37 -10.84
N THR A 101 18.52 4.42 -12.17
CA THR A 101 19.71 4.02 -12.91
C THR A 101 20.46 5.27 -13.37
N LEU A 102 21.73 5.38 -13.00
CA LEU A 102 22.59 6.47 -13.48
C LEU A 102 23.06 6.14 -14.90
N LEU A 103 22.73 6.99 -15.86
CA LEU A 103 23.08 6.79 -17.27
C LEU A 103 24.44 7.41 -17.65
N GLY A 104 25.06 8.24 -16.79
CA GLY A 104 26.28 8.98 -17.14
C GLY A 104 26.01 10.13 -18.11
N GLU A 105 26.95 10.42 -19.02
CA GLU A 105 26.74 11.42 -20.08
C GLU A 105 25.76 10.91 -21.13
N LEU A 106 24.74 11.72 -21.45
CA LEU A 106 23.71 11.33 -22.40
C LEU A 106 24.23 11.42 -23.84
N SER A 107 24.23 10.28 -24.53
CA SER A 107 24.31 10.21 -26.00
C SER A 107 22.98 9.78 -26.60
N PRO A 108 22.69 10.09 -27.87
CA PRO A 108 21.47 9.63 -28.53
C PRO A 108 21.28 8.11 -28.47
N GLN A 109 22.37 7.33 -28.62
CA GLN A 109 22.30 5.86 -28.56
C GLN A 109 22.02 5.36 -27.14
N LEU A 110 22.54 6.03 -26.13
CA LEU A 110 22.28 5.69 -24.74
C LEU A 110 20.82 5.99 -24.36
N LEU A 111 20.25 7.07 -24.89
CA LEU A 111 18.84 7.40 -24.67
C LEU A 111 17.91 6.32 -25.24
N VAL A 112 18.16 5.87 -26.48
CA VAL A 112 17.39 4.78 -27.10
C VAL A 112 17.53 3.49 -26.28
N ARG A 113 18.76 3.12 -25.91
CA ARG A 113 19.00 1.92 -25.08
C ARG A 113 18.31 1.99 -23.72
N ALA A 114 18.25 3.16 -23.09
CA ALA A 114 17.61 3.34 -21.80
C ALA A 114 16.09 3.16 -21.86
N ILE A 115 15.46 3.47 -23.00
CA ILE A 115 14.02 3.23 -23.23
C ILE A 115 13.77 1.75 -23.55
N ASP A 116 14.63 1.13 -24.35
CA ASP A 116 14.48 -0.26 -24.77
C ASP A 116 14.79 -1.28 -23.66
N SER A 117 15.41 -0.86 -22.55
CA SER A 117 15.86 -1.76 -21.47
C SER A 117 14.79 -2.07 -20.41
N ASP A 118 13.51 -1.90 -20.71
CA ASP A 118 12.43 -2.11 -19.74
C ASP A 118 12.21 -3.59 -19.37
N HIS A 119 12.77 -3.95 -18.20
CA HIS A 119 12.19 -4.70 -17.08
C HIS A 119 11.43 -6.03 -17.34
N ARG A 120 12.14 -7.17 -17.17
CA ARG A 120 11.53 -8.41 -16.65
C ARG A 120 11.44 -8.38 -15.13
#